data_AF-A0A4Y8D7K3-F1
#
_entry.id   AF-A0A4Y8D7K3-F1
#
_cell.length_a   1.000
_cell.length_b   1.000
_cell.length_c   1.000
_cell.angle_alpha   90.00
_cell.angle_beta   90.00
_cell.angle_gamma   90.00
#
_symmetry.space_group_name_H-M   'P 1'
#
loop_
_entity.id
_entity.type
_entity.pdbx_description
1 polymer ?
#
loop_
_entity_poly.entity_id
_entity_poly.type
_entity_poly.pdbx_seq_one_letter_code
_entity_poly.pdbx_strand_id
1 'polypeptide(L)'
;MSDDINHKRKRSNTTGRSKYGCLTCRAKKVKCDERLPLCGRCERLKLDCQQPCSRILPSVRERRRGAGPIKSRNSDWSPQSLSPALQLSKEQPQESEALLNHYLSGYDHGLAAASASASSFSVGPPEGASQSQAPIIEAEADMLLDPVAEWLLPDPQCLNTYTGTHCSPLSFEPLAIANILSTQERSLENGMCLNNDEELALTHYRTAFSLSQTTRDPQWSTPTLLLIHALKHSEMLLHLILAVSLHDMPSNPDNVNRLRQNGHKHYENGTEQLMQALQFESPADHLAILASFYCIYMYMSRSNGTIISKLDRLSLTAIDHLTKHNLIVPINGQSPSTNQNSTKNGAERSLIARIIMWLLKMDAQGSFLGCKPNLANHFQAHPDQLLAVQAESRLALQLNWGTEYPISQSIRDIESCLPVDMMSDMLILCCKISDFSHKSPYTEADVKQESLQKDFAALEIRYGAVFHYGSSDMTLQPAMKLNCANSATMFYALRVYFARCKSSSFGAESSTKIKTALSQLLRFAMYVPPTGSQQPV
;
A
#
# COMPACT_ATOMS: atom_id res chain seq x y z
N MET A 1 58.11 20.23 4.44
CA MET A 1 58.17 20.72 3.04
C MET A 1 57.14 19.93 2.28
N SER A 2 56.12 20.63 1.79
CA SER A 2 54.93 20.09 1.14
C SER A 2 55.24 19.79 -0.32
N ASP A 3 54.97 18.57 -0.79
CA ASP A 3 55.00 18.25 -2.22
C ASP A 3 53.57 18.13 -2.76
N ASP A 4 53.29 19.08 -3.64
CA ASP A 4 52.02 19.40 -4.28
C ASP A 4 52.01 18.78 -5.69
N ILE A 5 51.35 17.63 -5.88
CA ILE A 5 51.27 16.97 -7.20
C ILE A 5 50.10 17.58 -8.00
N ASN A 6 50.47 18.56 -8.80
CA ASN A 6 49.65 19.32 -9.74
C ASN A 6 49.16 18.45 -10.93
N HIS A 7 47.90 18.01 -10.91
CA HIS A 7 47.25 17.46 -12.10
C HIS A 7 46.79 18.58 -13.06
N LYS A 8 47.67 18.91 -14.01
CA LYS A 8 47.36 19.75 -15.18
C LYS A 8 46.15 19.19 -15.95
N ARG A 9 45.01 19.91 -15.88
CA ARG A 9 43.82 19.64 -16.71
C ARG A 9 44.10 19.96 -18.18
N LYS A 10 44.00 18.94 -19.04
CA LYS A 10 43.98 19.04 -20.51
C LYS A 10 42.92 20.06 -20.95
N ARG A 11 43.34 21.18 -21.57
CA ARG A 11 42.44 22.10 -22.28
C ARG A 11 42.01 21.44 -23.60
N SER A 12 40.80 20.87 -23.62
CA SER A 12 40.11 20.54 -24.87
C SER A 12 39.54 21.83 -25.46
N ASN A 13 40.12 22.30 -26.57
CA ASN A 13 39.53 23.30 -27.43
C ASN A 13 38.41 22.64 -28.24
N THR A 14 37.18 22.77 -27.78
CA THR A 14 35.99 22.52 -28.59
C THR A 14 35.10 23.75 -28.49
N THR A 15 34.91 24.44 -29.62
CA THR A 15 34.05 25.61 -29.83
C THR A 15 32.56 25.26 -29.80
N GLY A 16 32.18 24.27 -29.00
CA GLY A 16 30.79 23.93 -28.70
C GLY A 16 30.42 24.40 -27.30
N ARG A 17 29.19 24.93 -27.12
CA ARG A 17 28.68 25.24 -25.78
C ARG A 17 28.85 24.00 -24.89
N SER A 18 29.44 24.19 -23.70
CA SER A 18 29.51 23.13 -22.69
C SER A 18 28.13 22.49 -22.52
N LYS A 19 28.04 21.21 -22.87
CA LYS A 19 26.80 20.42 -22.77
C LYS A 19 26.26 20.37 -21.35
N TYR A 20 27.16 20.54 -20.38
CA TYR A 20 26.88 20.34 -18.98
C TYR A 20 26.89 21.65 -18.16
N GLY A 21 27.11 22.82 -18.75
CA GLY A 21 27.12 24.08 -17.99
C GLY A 21 25.80 24.36 -17.28
N CYS A 22 25.83 25.05 -16.12
CA CYS A 22 24.62 25.44 -15.41
C CYS A 22 23.70 26.30 -16.30
N LEU A 23 22.39 26.12 -16.14
CA LEU A 23 21.35 26.87 -16.86
C LEU A 23 21.54 28.38 -16.68
N THR A 24 21.96 28.83 -15.50
CA THR A 24 22.27 30.25 -15.22
C THR A 24 23.40 30.79 -16.10
N CYS A 25 24.50 30.04 -16.26
CA CYS A 25 25.61 30.46 -17.12
C CYS A 25 25.28 30.30 -18.61
N ARG A 26 24.48 29.29 -18.97
CA ARG A 26 24.00 29.08 -20.36
C ARG A 26 23.06 30.20 -20.81
N ALA A 27 22.11 30.60 -19.96
CA ALA A 27 21.21 31.73 -20.21
C ALA A 27 21.99 33.03 -20.42
N LYS A 28 23.03 33.26 -19.60
CA LYS A 28 23.92 34.42 -19.72
C LYS A 28 24.98 34.28 -20.84
N LYS A 29 24.98 33.20 -21.62
CA LYS A 29 25.93 32.91 -22.73
C LYS A 29 27.40 33.03 -22.34
N VAL A 30 27.75 32.65 -21.12
CA VAL A 30 29.13 32.70 -20.59
C VAL A 30 29.69 31.31 -20.26
N LYS A 31 31.00 31.21 -20.09
CA LYS A 31 31.68 29.97 -19.75
C LYS A 31 31.36 29.53 -18.31
N CYS A 32 30.94 28.28 -18.16
CA CYS A 32 30.73 27.61 -16.88
C CYS A 32 31.95 26.70 -16.61
N ASP A 33 32.44 26.70 -15.37
CA ASP A 33 33.55 25.86 -14.91
C ASP A 33 33.09 24.49 -14.36
N GLU A 34 31.77 24.26 -14.36
CA GLU A 34 31.16 22.92 -14.21
C GLU A 34 31.37 22.26 -12.85
N ARG A 35 31.79 23.01 -11.83
CA ARG A 35 31.93 22.54 -10.44
C ARG A 35 30.56 22.29 -9.80
N LEU A 36 30.54 21.34 -8.86
CA LEU A 36 29.40 20.98 -8.02
C LEU A 36 29.76 21.24 -6.55
N PRO A 37 28.81 21.64 -5.69
CA PRO A 37 27.37 21.81 -5.97
C PRO A 37 27.04 23.10 -6.75
N LEU A 38 27.88 24.13 -6.65
CA LEU A 38 27.76 25.40 -7.38
C LEU A 38 28.94 25.57 -8.33
N CYS A 39 28.71 26.19 -9.49
CA CYS A 39 29.81 26.57 -10.37
C CYS A 39 30.53 27.81 -9.80
N GLY A 40 31.86 27.89 -9.92
CA GLY A 40 32.66 28.92 -9.26
C GLY A 40 32.32 30.35 -9.69
N ARG A 41 31.71 30.51 -10.88
CA ARG A 41 31.18 31.81 -11.32
C ARG A 41 29.90 32.19 -10.58
N CYS A 42 28.97 31.27 -10.40
CA CYS A 42 27.73 31.53 -9.67
C CYS A 42 28.00 31.72 -8.19
N GLU A 43 28.93 30.95 -7.61
CA GLU A 43 29.37 31.09 -6.22
C GLU A 43 29.97 32.48 -5.96
N ARG A 44 30.97 32.89 -6.76
CA ARG A 44 31.63 34.20 -6.62
C ARG A 44 30.67 35.38 -6.82
N LEU A 45 29.68 35.24 -7.70
CA LEU A 45 28.72 36.29 -8.02
C LEU A 45 27.43 36.19 -7.19
N LYS A 46 27.34 35.25 -6.25
CA LYS A 46 26.14 34.95 -5.45
C LYS A 46 24.86 34.82 -6.31
N LEU A 47 24.98 34.16 -7.46
CA LEU A 47 23.86 33.90 -8.36
C LEU A 47 23.27 32.51 -8.08
N ASP A 48 21.95 32.39 -8.16
CA ASP A 48 21.27 31.09 -8.12
C ASP A 48 21.78 30.18 -9.24
N CYS A 49 22.37 29.04 -8.88
CA CYS A 49 23.08 28.15 -9.80
C CYS A 49 22.21 26.95 -10.17
N GLN A 50 21.43 27.10 -11.24
CA GLN A 50 20.53 26.04 -11.67
C GLN A 50 21.28 25.03 -12.55
N GLN A 51 21.61 23.86 -12.02
CA GLN A 51 22.28 22.80 -12.77
C GLN A 51 21.27 22.03 -13.64
N PRO A 52 21.60 21.60 -14.87
CA PRO A 52 20.69 20.82 -15.70
C PRO A 52 20.38 19.47 -15.04
N CYS A 53 19.11 19.05 -15.06
CA CYS A 53 18.65 17.78 -14.47
C CYS A 53 19.41 16.55 -14.99
N SER A 54 19.95 16.59 -16.22
CA SER A 54 20.82 15.55 -16.80
C SER A 54 22.17 15.36 -16.10
N ARG A 55 22.54 16.24 -15.17
CA ARG A 55 23.73 16.14 -14.29
C ARG A 55 23.38 15.59 -12.91
N ILE A 56 22.11 15.72 -12.51
CA ILE A 56 21.59 15.32 -11.20
C ILE A 56 21.10 13.87 -11.25
N LEU A 57 20.62 13.41 -12.42
CA LEU A 57 20.21 12.04 -12.66
C LEU A 57 21.14 11.34 -13.66
N PRO A 58 21.59 10.10 -13.40
CA PRO A 58 22.33 9.31 -14.39
C PRO A 58 21.47 9.07 -15.63
N SER A 59 22.12 8.94 -16.80
CA SER A 59 21.39 8.63 -18.04
C SER A 59 20.65 7.29 -17.92
N VAL A 60 19.58 7.08 -18.70
CA VAL A 60 18.88 5.78 -18.78
C VAL A 60 19.85 4.63 -19.11
N ARG A 61 20.94 4.92 -19.85
CA ARG A 61 22.00 3.95 -20.16
C ARG A 61 22.90 3.62 -18.97
N GLU A 62 23.13 4.57 -18.06
CA GLU A 62 23.79 4.32 -16.77
C GLU A 62 22.91 3.54 -15.82
N ARG A 63 21.61 3.90 -15.71
CA ARG A 63 20.67 3.17 -14.85
C ARG A 63 20.49 1.70 -15.27
N ARG A 64 20.60 1.40 -16.57
CA ARG A 64 20.58 0.01 -17.11
C ARG A 64 21.81 -0.83 -16.75
N ARG A 65 22.92 -0.23 -16.32
CA ARG A 65 24.15 -0.94 -15.96
C ARG A 65 24.32 -0.83 -14.46
N GLY A 66 23.93 -1.84 -13.68
CA GLY A 66 24.14 -1.88 -12.22
C GLY A 66 25.58 -1.55 -11.78
N ALA A 67 26.40 -2.54 -11.43
CA ALA A 67 27.78 -2.31 -10.96
C ALA A 67 28.78 -1.88 -12.07
N GLY A 68 28.43 -0.90 -12.91
CA GLY A 68 29.29 -0.31 -13.94
C GLY A 68 29.65 -1.22 -15.13
N PRO A 69 30.46 -0.74 -16.09
CA PRO A 69 30.91 -1.51 -17.25
C PRO A 69 31.80 -2.71 -16.86
N ILE A 70 31.56 -3.88 -17.46
CA ILE A 70 32.37 -5.11 -17.24
C ILE A 70 33.88 -4.86 -17.43
N LYS A 71 34.24 -3.93 -18.31
CA LYS A 71 35.64 -3.59 -18.64
C LYS A 71 36.42 -2.90 -17.51
N SER A 72 35.73 -2.40 -16.48
CA SER A 72 36.35 -1.73 -15.33
C SER A 72 36.27 -2.54 -14.04
N ARG A 73 35.90 -3.83 -14.12
CA ARG A 73 35.88 -4.73 -12.96
C ARG A 73 37.23 -5.44 -12.84
N ASN A 74 37.71 -5.61 -11.61
CA ASN A 74 38.88 -6.46 -11.33
C ASN A 74 38.62 -7.87 -11.88
N SER A 75 39.69 -8.50 -12.39
CA SER A 75 39.68 -9.85 -12.97
C SER A 75 39.12 -10.93 -12.05
N ASP A 76 39.07 -10.64 -10.75
CA ASP A 76 38.70 -11.61 -9.70
C ASP A 76 37.22 -11.48 -9.29
N TRP A 77 36.47 -10.59 -9.96
CA TRP A 77 35.04 -10.44 -9.68
C TRP A 77 34.24 -11.52 -10.42
N SER A 78 33.62 -12.42 -9.66
CA SER A 78 32.58 -13.33 -10.13
C SER A 78 31.24 -12.95 -9.48
N PRO A 79 30.11 -13.08 -10.21
CA PRO A 79 28.80 -12.94 -9.57
C PRO A 79 28.67 -14.01 -8.48
N GLN A 80 28.20 -13.63 -7.29
CA GLN A 80 27.88 -14.62 -6.26
C GLN A 80 26.84 -15.59 -6.82
N SER A 81 27.18 -16.89 -6.80
CA SER A 81 26.21 -17.94 -7.07
C SER A 81 25.12 -17.87 -6.01
N LEU A 82 23.87 -17.68 -6.43
CA LEU A 82 22.72 -17.73 -5.54
C LEU A 82 22.54 -19.19 -5.09
N SER A 83 23.09 -19.55 -3.94
CA SER A 83 22.87 -20.85 -3.31
C SER A 83 21.53 -20.87 -2.58
N PRO A 84 20.76 -21.98 -2.65
CA PRO A 84 19.54 -22.13 -1.86
C PRO A 84 19.83 -22.11 -0.34
N ALA A 85 18.93 -21.54 0.45
CA ALA A 85 18.83 -21.80 1.89
C ALA A 85 18.27 -23.21 2.11
N LEU A 86 19.03 -24.24 1.71
CA LEU A 86 18.70 -25.64 1.91
C LEU A 86 19.79 -26.30 2.75
N GLN A 87 19.84 -25.91 4.01
CA GLN A 87 20.04 -26.88 5.07
C GLN A 87 18.88 -26.69 6.05
N LEU A 88 17.88 -27.58 5.96
CA LEU A 88 17.06 -27.95 7.11
C LEU A 88 18.01 -28.53 8.17
N SER A 89 18.66 -27.67 8.95
CA SER A 89 18.79 -27.95 10.38
C SER A 89 17.41 -27.70 11.00
N LYS A 90 17.08 -28.43 12.07
CA LYS A 90 15.80 -28.39 12.79
C LYS A 90 15.54 -27.05 13.53
N GLU A 91 15.97 -25.92 12.99
CA GLU A 91 15.66 -24.58 13.48
C GLU A 91 14.81 -23.85 12.44
N GLN A 92 13.65 -23.35 12.88
CA GLN A 92 12.69 -22.60 12.07
C GLN A 92 13.37 -21.43 11.32
N PRO A 93 13.20 -21.28 10.00
CA PRO A 93 13.85 -20.20 9.27
C PRO A 93 13.14 -18.85 9.47
N GLN A 94 13.84 -17.91 10.10
CA GLN A 94 13.48 -16.48 10.22
C GLN A 94 13.51 -15.70 8.87
N GLU A 95 13.90 -16.33 7.76
CA GLU A 95 14.07 -15.64 6.46
C GLU A 95 12.79 -15.53 5.60
N SER A 96 11.73 -16.28 5.93
CA SER A 96 10.43 -16.13 5.23
C SER A 96 9.72 -14.80 5.56
N GLU A 97 10.07 -14.22 6.71
CA GLU A 97 9.43 -13.05 7.33
C GLU A 97 9.95 -11.71 6.74
N ALA A 98 11.18 -11.66 6.24
CA ALA A 98 11.75 -10.47 5.59
C ALA A 98 11.16 -10.23 4.19
N LEU A 99 10.85 -11.30 3.45
CA LEU A 99 10.12 -11.22 2.18
C LEU A 99 8.66 -10.77 2.40
N LEU A 100 8.06 -11.18 3.52
CA LEU A 100 6.69 -10.85 3.90
C LEU A 100 6.46 -9.33 4.07
N ASN A 101 7.37 -8.67 4.77
CA ASN A 101 7.33 -7.21 4.97
C ASN A 101 7.51 -6.42 3.67
N HIS A 102 8.23 -6.98 2.69
CA HIS A 102 8.39 -6.38 1.36
C HIS A 102 7.13 -6.52 0.50
N TYR A 103 6.46 -7.68 0.53
CA TYR A 103 5.24 -7.95 -0.26
C TYR A 103 4.02 -7.14 0.20
N LEU A 104 3.89 -6.87 1.50
CA LEU A 104 2.74 -6.15 2.08
C LEU A 104 2.81 -4.62 1.91
N SER A 105 4.02 -4.06 1.76
CA SER A 105 4.26 -2.60 1.66
C SER A 105 3.97 -1.99 0.27
N GLY A 106 3.69 -2.82 -0.75
CA GLY A 106 3.84 -2.41 -2.16
C GLY A 106 2.64 -1.79 -2.91
N TYR A 107 1.43 -1.63 -2.36
CA TYR A 107 0.24 -1.57 -3.25
C TYR A 107 -0.88 -0.53 -3.08
N ASP A 108 -0.86 0.43 -2.15
CA ASP A 108 -2.04 1.32 -1.96
C ASP A 108 -2.11 2.60 -2.80
N HIS A 109 -1.71 2.53 -4.07
CA HIS A 109 -1.51 3.72 -4.89
C HIS A 109 -2.76 4.13 -5.67
N GLY A 110 -3.86 4.38 -4.97
CA GLY A 110 -5.17 4.16 -5.58
C GLY A 110 -6.33 5.11 -5.29
N LEU A 111 -7.25 4.72 -4.41
CA LEU A 111 -8.69 5.07 -4.53
C LEU A 111 -9.04 6.58 -4.52
N ALA A 112 -9.61 7.09 -5.63
CA ALA A 112 -10.74 8.04 -5.66
C ALA A 112 -11.33 8.30 -7.08
N ALA A 113 -12.59 8.78 -7.10
CA ALA A 113 -13.54 9.34 -8.10
C ALA A 113 -13.55 9.00 -9.61
N ALA A 114 -14.70 8.54 -10.12
CA ALA A 114 -15.45 9.12 -11.27
C ALA A 114 -16.73 8.32 -11.56
N SER A 115 -17.85 9.03 -11.64
CA SER A 115 -19.18 8.58 -12.05
C SER A 115 -19.55 9.29 -13.35
N ALA A 116 -19.81 8.53 -14.42
CA ALA A 116 -20.69 8.89 -15.52
C ALA A 116 -20.84 7.73 -16.51
N SER A 117 -22.08 7.50 -16.96
CA SER A 117 -22.52 6.62 -18.05
C SER A 117 -22.57 5.10 -17.80
N ALA A 118 -23.46 4.68 -16.90
CA ALA A 118 -24.12 3.39 -17.03
C ALA A 118 -25.03 3.44 -18.28
N SER A 119 -24.47 3.10 -19.44
CA SER A 119 -25.22 2.90 -20.66
C SER A 119 -25.89 1.54 -20.58
N SER A 120 -27.17 1.52 -20.23
CA SER A 120 -28.01 0.33 -20.24
C SER A 120 -28.10 -0.22 -21.68
N PHE A 121 -27.48 -1.36 -21.93
CA PHE A 121 -27.85 -2.20 -23.08
C PHE A 121 -28.76 -3.32 -22.57
N SER A 122 -30.07 -3.10 -22.72
CA SER A 122 -31.09 -4.12 -22.53
C SER A 122 -30.98 -5.15 -23.65
N VAL A 123 -30.73 -6.40 -23.30
CA VAL A 123 -31.04 -7.57 -24.15
C VAL A 123 -32.03 -8.40 -23.35
N GLY A 124 -33.25 -8.53 -23.88
CA GLY A 124 -34.35 -9.24 -23.25
C GLY A 124 -34.09 -10.75 -23.11
N PRO A 125 -34.79 -11.43 -22.18
CA PRO A 125 -34.57 -12.84 -21.90
C PRO A 125 -35.31 -13.73 -22.90
N PRO A 126 -34.81 -14.94 -23.22
CA PRO A 126 -35.66 -16.02 -23.69
C PRO A 126 -36.20 -16.82 -22.49
N GLU A 127 -37.51 -16.98 -22.48
CA GLU A 127 -38.27 -17.90 -21.63
C GLU A 127 -37.91 -19.37 -21.93
N GLY A 128 -37.90 -20.22 -20.91
CA GLY A 128 -37.73 -21.67 -21.10
C GLY A 128 -37.43 -22.44 -19.82
N ALA A 129 -38.50 -22.74 -19.08
CA ALA A 129 -38.65 -23.65 -17.93
C ALA A 129 -37.52 -24.65 -17.60
N SER A 130 -37.23 -24.82 -16.30
CA SER A 130 -37.62 -26.02 -15.53
C SER A 130 -37.27 -25.86 -14.05
N GLN A 131 -38.28 -25.98 -13.19
CA GLN A 131 -38.17 -26.04 -11.74
C GLN A 131 -37.51 -27.36 -11.33
N SER A 132 -36.47 -27.29 -10.51
CA SER A 132 -36.00 -28.42 -9.73
C SER A 132 -35.54 -27.92 -8.37
N GLN A 133 -36.37 -28.18 -7.35
CA GLN A 133 -36.08 -27.98 -5.94
C GLN A 133 -34.80 -28.72 -5.55
N ALA A 134 -33.85 -28.00 -4.98
CA ALA A 134 -32.69 -28.58 -4.29
C ALA A 134 -33.01 -28.73 -2.79
N PRO A 135 -32.51 -29.79 -2.12
CA PRO A 135 -32.95 -30.20 -0.81
C PRO A 135 -32.40 -29.28 0.28
N ILE A 136 -33.26 -29.00 1.26
CA ILE A 136 -32.91 -28.44 2.56
C ILE A 136 -32.08 -29.52 3.29
N ILE A 137 -30.79 -29.28 3.47
CA ILE A 137 -29.98 -30.02 4.44
C ILE A 137 -29.87 -29.10 5.66
N GLU A 138 -30.74 -29.36 6.63
CA GLU A 138 -30.52 -29.01 8.02
C GLU A 138 -29.31 -29.81 8.52
N ALA A 139 -28.26 -29.11 8.93
CA ALA A 139 -27.21 -29.66 9.77
C ALA A 139 -26.73 -28.55 10.72
N GLU A 140 -27.27 -28.63 11.95
CA GLU A 140 -26.61 -28.37 13.24
C GLU A 140 -25.73 -27.09 13.28
N ALA A 141 -26.23 -25.94 13.72
CA ALA A 141 -26.58 -25.64 15.12
C ALA A 141 -25.51 -26.09 16.14
N ASP A 142 -24.26 -25.63 15.97
CA ASP A 142 -23.33 -25.40 17.08
C ASP A 142 -22.17 -24.48 16.67
N MET A 143 -22.42 -23.16 16.66
CA MET A 143 -21.38 -22.15 16.86
C MET A 143 -21.97 -21.08 17.79
N LEU A 144 -22.05 -21.45 19.07
CA LEU A 144 -22.12 -20.49 20.15
C LEU A 144 -21.07 -19.41 19.92
N LEU A 145 -21.50 -18.15 19.96
CA LEU A 145 -20.65 -16.98 20.08
C LEU A 145 -19.59 -17.28 21.14
N ASP A 146 -18.34 -17.41 20.71
CA ASP A 146 -17.20 -17.58 21.62
C ASP A 146 -17.22 -16.38 22.58
N PRO A 147 -17.42 -16.59 23.90
CA PRO A 147 -17.60 -15.49 24.81
C PRO A 147 -16.25 -14.79 24.97
N VAL A 148 -16.22 -13.52 24.55
CA VAL A 148 -15.11 -12.57 24.65
C VAL A 148 -14.02 -12.86 23.61
N ALA A 149 -13.70 -11.86 22.77
CA ALA A 149 -12.68 -11.94 21.71
C ALA A 149 -11.24 -12.00 22.25
N GLU A 150 -10.99 -12.88 23.22
CA GLU A 150 -9.72 -13.14 23.92
C GLU A 150 -8.59 -13.52 22.96
N TRP A 151 -8.93 -14.05 21.78
CA TRP A 151 -8.01 -14.35 20.70
C TRP A 151 -7.29 -13.12 20.11
N LEU A 152 -7.82 -11.91 20.32
CA LEU A 152 -7.17 -10.65 19.93
C LEU A 152 -5.95 -10.34 20.80
N LEU A 153 -5.88 -10.93 22.00
CA LEU A 153 -4.77 -10.74 22.92
C LEU A 153 -3.50 -11.46 22.40
N PRO A 154 -2.33 -10.90 22.72
CA PRO A 154 -1.06 -11.45 22.26
C PRO A 154 -0.76 -12.82 22.88
N ASP A 155 -0.01 -13.65 22.14
CA ASP A 155 0.51 -14.88 22.73
C ASP A 155 1.66 -14.52 23.70
N PRO A 156 1.76 -15.14 24.90
CA PRO A 156 2.74 -14.78 25.92
C PRO A 156 4.22 -14.86 25.50
N GLN A 157 4.51 -15.40 24.31
CA GLN A 157 5.86 -15.69 23.81
C GLN A 157 6.32 -14.77 22.65
N CYS A 158 5.52 -13.77 22.23
CA CYS A 158 5.86 -12.88 21.11
C CYS A 158 7.06 -11.94 21.35
N LEU A 159 7.66 -11.96 22.55
CA LEU A 159 8.60 -10.92 22.99
C LEU A 159 10.08 -11.12 22.61
N ASN A 160 10.50 -12.28 22.07
CA ASN A 160 11.94 -12.55 21.96
C ASN A 160 12.34 -13.35 20.72
N THR A 161 12.59 -12.67 19.59
CA THR A 161 13.74 -12.95 18.69
C THR A 161 13.80 -11.92 17.55
N TYR A 162 14.85 -11.10 17.48
CA TYR A 162 15.18 -10.36 16.26
C TYR A 162 16.68 -10.44 15.97
N THR A 163 17.00 -11.00 14.79
CA THR A 163 18.21 -10.73 14.04
C THR A 163 17.83 -9.78 12.90
N GLY A 164 18.63 -8.73 12.71
CA GLY A 164 18.22 -7.54 11.98
C GLY A 164 18.26 -7.66 10.45
N THR A 165 17.41 -6.85 9.80
CA THR A 165 17.65 -6.34 8.45
C THR A 165 17.78 -4.83 8.51
N HIS A 166 18.95 -4.32 8.14
CA HIS A 166 19.29 -2.91 8.11
C HIS A 166 18.36 -2.12 7.18
N CYS A 167 17.55 -1.23 7.75
CA CYS A 167 17.04 -0.06 7.04
C CYS A 167 17.83 1.15 7.52
N SER A 168 18.50 1.86 6.61
CA SER A 168 19.29 3.04 6.95
C SER A 168 18.40 4.17 7.50
N PRO A 169 18.85 4.93 8.50
CA PRO A 169 18.07 6.02 9.08
C PRO A 169 17.93 7.15 8.07
N LEU A 170 16.71 7.46 7.66
CA LEU A 170 16.41 8.66 6.89
C LEU A 170 16.27 9.84 7.85
N SER A 171 17.21 10.78 7.80
CA SER A 171 17.07 12.08 8.46
C SER A 171 16.03 12.91 7.70
N PHE A 172 14.91 13.23 8.34
CA PHE A 172 13.94 14.19 7.83
C PHE A 172 14.17 15.55 8.50
N GLU A 173 14.22 16.61 7.68
CA GLU A 173 14.09 17.97 8.22
C GLU A 173 12.65 18.20 8.70
N PRO A 174 12.47 18.90 9.84
CA PRO A 174 11.15 19.22 10.36
C PRO A 174 10.46 20.22 9.42
N LEU A 175 9.53 19.76 8.61
CA LEU A 175 8.65 20.64 7.84
C LEU A 175 7.56 21.22 8.74
N ALA A 176 7.43 22.54 8.68
CA ALA A 176 6.53 23.36 9.47
C ALA A 176 5.05 23.07 9.14
N ILE A 177 4.46 22.09 9.82
CA ILE A 177 3.01 22.02 10.05
C ILE A 177 2.80 22.10 11.56
N ALA A 178 3.18 23.26 12.10
CA ALA A 178 2.92 23.60 13.48
C ALA A 178 1.40 23.81 13.73
N ASN A 179 0.57 24.04 12.71
CA ASN A 179 -0.74 24.68 12.94
C ASN A 179 -1.92 23.78 13.33
N ILE A 180 -1.73 22.48 13.63
CA ILE A 180 -2.79 21.68 14.30
C ILE A 180 -2.47 21.47 15.80
N LEU A 181 -1.20 21.65 16.21
CA LEU A 181 -0.75 21.51 17.60
C LEU A 181 -0.04 22.77 18.14
N SER A 182 0.03 23.86 17.37
CA SER A 182 0.66 25.09 17.86
C SER A 182 -0.31 25.77 18.80
N THR A 183 0.15 25.84 20.05
CA THR A 183 -0.36 26.69 21.13
C THR A 183 -1.73 26.31 21.67
N GLN A 184 -1.80 25.27 22.50
CA GLN A 184 -2.06 25.39 23.94
C GLN A 184 -2.33 24.02 24.58
N GLU A 185 -1.55 23.74 25.62
CA GLU A 185 -1.77 22.74 26.68
C GLU A 185 -1.75 21.25 26.33
N ARG A 186 -1.08 20.52 27.23
CA ARG A 186 -0.61 19.13 27.19
C ARG A 186 -1.76 18.12 27.40
N SER A 187 -2.93 18.40 26.85
CA SER A 187 -4.17 17.65 27.04
C SER A 187 -4.85 17.48 25.69
N LEU A 188 -4.84 16.26 25.14
CA LEU A 188 -5.74 15.90 24.04
C LEU A 188 -7.19 16.09 24.51
N GLU A 189 -8.11 16.38 23.59
CA GLU A 189 -9.56 16.45 23.91
C GLU A 189 -10.07 15.12 24.52
N ASN A 190 -9.36 14.01 24.26
CA ASN A 190 -9.59 12.69 24.83
C ASN A 190 -8.90 12.42 26.19
N GLY A 191 -8.22 13.39 26.79
CA GLY A 191 -7.60 13.26 28.12
C GLY A 191 -6.30 12.43 28.21
N MET A 192 -5.83 11.82 27.13
CA MET A 192 -4.54 11.12 27.08
C MET A 192 -3.35 12.12 27.10
N CYS A 193 -2.35 11.85 27.94
CA CYS A 193 -1.07 12.57 27.93
C CYS A 193 -0.03 11.79 27.13
N LEU A 194 0.40 12.33 25.99
CA LEU A 194 1.40 11.67 25.16
C LEU A 194 2.83 11.88 25.67
N ASN A 195 3.65 10.84 25.55
CA ASN A 195 5.10 10.93 25.74
C ASN A 195 5.83 11.23 24.41
N ASN A 196 7.12 11.55 24.48
CA ASN A 196 7.91 11.90 23.30
C ASN A 196 7.96 10.78 22.24
N ASP A 197 8.02 9.50 22.66
CA ASP A 197 8.06 8.37 21.71
C ASP A 197 6.70 8.27 20.97
N GLU A 198 5.58 8.50 21.65
CA GLU A 198 4.23 8.53 21.08
C GLU A 198 4.02 9.72 20.14
N GLU A 199 4.52 10.92 20.48
CA GLU A 199 4.45 12.09 19.59
C GLU A 199 5.25 11.87 18.29
N LEU A 200 6.43 11.27 18.40
CA LEU A 200 7.22 10.85 17.24
C LEU A 200 6.47 9.77 16.44
N ALA A 201 5.77 8.85 17.10
CA ALA A 201 4.98 7.81 16.44
C ALA A 201 3.81 8.38 15.65
N LEU A 202 3.09 9.36 16.20
CA LEU A 202 2.03 10.05 15.46
C LEU A 202 2.58 10.86 14.28
N THR A 203 3.78 11.44 14.44
CA THR A 203 4.48 12.12 13.32
C THR A 203 4.86 11.13 12.22
N HIS A 204 5.40 9.97 12.59
CA HIS A 204 5.70 8.87 11.66
C HIS A 204 4.44 8.37 10.94
N TYR A 205 3.34 8.19 11.68
CA TYR A 205 2.04 7.78 11.14
C TYR A 205 1.56 8.73 10.03
N ARG A 206 1.60 10.04 10.33
CA ARG A 206 1.19 11.12 9.41
C ARG A 206 2.07 11.27 8.18
N THR A 207 3.28 10.71 8.19
CA THR A 207 4.28 10.96 7.14
C THR A 207 4.71 9.67 6.48
N ALA A 208 5.78 9.04 6.97
CA ALA A 208 6.39 7.87 6.34
C ALA A 208 5.44 6.67 6.29
N PHE A 209 4.69 6.41 7.36
CA PHE A 209 3.68 5.35 7.34
C PHE A 209 2.61 5.65 6.29
N SER A 210 2.02 6.86 6.31
CA SER A 210 1.02 7.26 5.29
C SER A 210 1.53 7.09 3.87
N LEU A 211 2.80 7.41 3.58
CA LEU A 211 3.38 7.24 2.24
C LEU A 211 3.57 5.77 1.83
N SER A 212 3.76 4.87 2.78
CA SER A 212 3.72 3.42 2.49
C SER A 212 2.28 2.93 2.24
N GLN A 213 1.28 3.64 2.77
CA GLN A 213 -0.14 3.31 2.60
C GLN A 213 -0.83 4.08 1.48
N THR A 214 -0.21 5.06 0.81
CA THR A 214 -0.86 5.77 -0.31
C THR A 214 0.11 6.62 -1.15
N THR A 215 -0.23 6.86 -2.42
CA THR A 215 0.42 7.89 -3.28
C THR A 215 -0.16 9.28 -3.11
N ARG A 216 -1.13 9.44 -2.21
CA ARG A 216 -1.69 10.74 -1.89
C ARG A 216 -0.68 11.56 -1.10
N ASP A 217 -0.88 12.87 -1.18
CA ASP A 217 -0.28 13.76 -0.20
C ASP A 217 -0.73 13.30 1.21
N PRO A 218 0.21 13.02 2.13
CA PRO A 218 -0.14 12.54 3.46
C PRO A 218 -1.12 13.46 4.19
N GLN A 219 -1.08 14.77 3.97
CA GLN A 219 -2.03 15.71 4.57
C GLN A 219 -3.49 15.39 4.20
N TRP A 220 -3.73 14.98 2.96
CA TRP A 220 -5.08 14.82 2.38
C TRP A 220 -5.49 13.35 2.27
N SER A 221 -4.90 12.49 3.10
CA SER A 221 -4.99 11.04 2.99
C SER A 221 -5.98 10.41 3.98
N THR A 222 -6.38 9.16 3.73
CA THR A 222 -7.21 8.38 4.66
C THR A 222 -6.54 8.19 6.03
N PRO A 223 -5.23 7.87 6.16
CA PRO A 223 -4.57 7.81 7.46
C PRO A 223 -4.72 9.09 8.27
N THR A 224 -4.61 10.26 7.63
CA THR A 224 -4.80 11.54 8.33
C THR A 224 -6.23 11.71 8.83
N LEU A 225 -7.25 11.33 8.05
CA LEU A 225 -8.65 11.33 8.51
C LEU A 225 -8.86 10.38 9.70
N LEU A 226 -8.30 9.17 9.66
CA LEU A 226 -8.37 8.22 10.78
C LEU A 226 -7.71 8.76 12.03
N LEU A 227 -6.57 9.42 11.90
CA LEU A 227 -5.89 10.02 13.05
C LEU A 227 -6.66 11.22 13.61
N ILE A 228 -7.24 12.07 12.76
CA ILE A 228 -8.11 13.16 13.23
C ILE A 228 -9.30 12.59 14.00
N HIS A 229 -9.93 11.54 13.48
CA HIS A 229 -11.03 10.85 14.15
C HIS A 229 -10.60 10.26 15.49
N ALA A 230 -9.48 9.54 15.52
CA ALA A 230 -8.92 8.96 16.74
C ALA A 230 -8.68 10.01 17.83
N LEU A 231 -8.02 11.12 17.49
CA LEU A 231 -7.67 12.18 18.45
C LEU A 231 -8.89 12.92 19.04
N LYS A 232 -10.04 12.88 18.36
CA LYS A 232 -11.27 13.59 18.77
C LYS A 232 -12.35 12.69 19.36
N HIS A 233 -12.39 11.43 18.95
CA HIS A 233 -13.57 10.59 19.12
C HIS A 233 -13.27 9.18 19.63
N SER A 234 -12.04 8.66 19.50
CA SER A 234 -11.77 7.26 19.83
C SER A 234 -10.36 7.02 20.41
N GLU A 235 -10.32 6.80 21.73
CA GLU A 235 -9.12 6.35 22.44
C GLU A 235 -8.64 4.97 21.96
N MET A 236 -9.58 4.05 21.75
CA MET A 236 -9.34 2.72 21.17
C MET A 236 -8.55 2.80 19.87
N LEU A 237 -9.01 3.61 18.91
CA LEU A 237 -8.34 3.75 17.62
C LEU A 237 -6.98 4.43 17.79
N LEU A 238 -6.87 5.42 18.68
CA LEU A 238 -5.60 6.12 18.93
C LEU A 238 -4.54 5.16 19.47
N HIS A 239 -4.91 4.28 20.41
CA HIS A 239 -4.04 3.22 20.89
C HIS A 239 -3.57 2.30 19.77
N LEU A 240 -4.46 1.85 18.89
CA LEU A 240 -4.07 0.96 17.80
C LEU A 240 -3.23 1.65 16.71
N ILE A 241 -3.46 2.94 16.46
CA ILE A 241 -2.59 3.77 15.61
C ILE A 241 -1.19 3.86 16.21
N LEU A 242 -1.08 4.16 17.52
CA LEU A 242 0.20 4.22 18.22
C LEU A 242 0.91 2.87 18.20
N ALA A 243 0.19 1.77 18.41
CA ALA A 243 0.73 0.42 18.36
C ALA A 243 1.42 0.11 17.02
N VAL A 244 0.72 0.35 15.91
CA VAL A 244 1.28 0.16 14.56
C VAL A 244 2.47 1.09 14.32
N SER A 245 2.35 2.36 14.73
CA SER A 245 3.35 3.39 14.43
C SER A 245 4.65 3.18 15.21
N LEU A 246 4.57 2.84 16.49
CA LEU A 246 5.73 2.53 17.32
C LEU A 246 6.45 1.27 16.87
N HIS A 247 5.70 0.30 16.34
CA HIS A 247 6.27 -0.93 15.81
C HIS A 247 6.96 -0.73 14.45
N ASP A 248 6.43 0.17 13.61
CA ASP A 248 6.91 0.47 12.26
C ASP A 248 8.05 1.50 12.23
N MET A 249 8.19 2.33 13.26
CA MET A 249 9.16 3.42 13.30
C MET A 249 10.61 2.93 13.19
N PRO A 250 11.44 3.53 12.32
CA PRO A 250 12.86 3.20 12.24
C PRO A 250 13.57 3.64 13.54
N SER A 251 14.39 2.75 14.10
CA SER A 251 15.13 3.04 15.34
C SER A 251 16.43 2.26 15.46
N ASN A 252 17.34 2.78 16.28
CA ASN A 252 18.57 2.08 16.63
C ASN A 252 18.24 0.78 17.39
N PRO A 253 19.06 -0.29 17.26
CA PRO A 253 18.78 -1.59 17.87
C PRO A 253 18.43 -1.52 19.36
N ASP A 254 19.09 -0.64 20.12
CA ASP A 254 18.87 -0.46 21.55
C ASP A 254 17.50 0.15 21.89
N ASN A 255 16.96 1.02 21.00
CA ASN A 255 15.67 1.68 21.19
C ASN A 255 14.51 0.86 20.61
N VAL A 256 14.76 0.02 19.59
CA VAL A 256 13.72 -0.76 18.90
C VAL A 256 12.93 -1.65 19.88
N ASN A 257 13.61 -2.31 20.81
CA ASN A 257 12.92 -3.16 21.78
C ASN A 257 11.99 -2.36 22.70
N ARG A 258 12.43 -1.18 23.16
CA ARG A 258 11.59 -0.28 23.98
C ARG A 258 10.37 0.19 23.20
N LEU A 259 10.54 0.65 21.96
CA LEU A 259 9.43 1.13 21.14
C LEU A 259 8.42 0.02 20.85
N ARG A 260 8.89 -1.19 20.54
CA ARG A 260 8.02 -2.35 20.32
C ARG A 260 7.27 -2.76 21.57
N GLN A 261 7.91 -2.73 22.74
CA GLN A 261 7.23 -2.97 24.02
C GLN A 261 6.15 -1.92 24.32
N ASN A 262 6.44 -0.64 24.04
CA ASN A 262 5.44 0.42 24.19
C ASN A 262 4.29 0.25 23.19
N GLY A 263 4.61 -0.05 21.92
CA GLY A 263 3.61 -0.37 20.89
C GLY A 263 2.74 -1.57 21.28
N HIS A 264 3.33 -2.58 21.91
CA HIS A 264 2.60 -3.74 22.41
C HIS A 264 1.60 -3.39 23.51
N LYS A 265 1.98 -2.55 24.48
CA LYS A 265 1.05 -2.09 25.53
C LYS A 265 -0.13 -1.34 24.94
N HIS A 266 0.10 -0.50 23.92
CA HIS A 266 -1.02 0.16 23.23
C HIS A 266 -1.86 -0.82 22.43
N TYR A 267 -1.26 -1.87 21.86
CA TYR A 267 -2.00 -2.94 21.19
C TYR A 267 -2.93 -3.66 22.18
N GLU A 268 -2.44 -4.02 23.36
CA GLU A 268 -3.24 -4.64 24.44
C GLU A 268 -4.39 -3.71 24.87
N ASN A 269 -4.10 -2.45 25.21
CA ASN A 269 -5.14 -1.51 25.62
C ASN A 269 -6.19 -1.28 24.52
N GLY A 270 -5.75 -1.10 23.27
CA GLY A 270 -6.65 -0.84 22.14
C GLY A 270 -7.51 -2.06 21.80
N THR A 271 -6.96 -3.28 21.89
CA THR A 271 -7.73 -4.51 21.66
C THR A 271 -8.71 -4.79 22.80
N GLU A 272 -8.35 -4.53 24.05
CA GLU A 272 -9.28 -4.64 25.19
C GLU A 272 -10.49 -3.71 25.02
N GLN A 273 -10.26 -2.45 24.67
CA GLN A 273 -11.35 -1.50 24.38
C GLN A 273 -12.19 -1.92 23.17
N LEU A 274 -11.57 -2.48 22.13
CA LEU A 274 -12.28 -3.04 20.98
C LEU A 274 -13.17 -4.21 21.37
N MET A 275 -12.68 -5.11 22.23
CA MET A 275 -13.45 -6.25 22.72
C MET A 275 -14.68 -5.78 23.50
N GLN A 276 -14.56 -4.73 24.30
CA GLN A 276 -15.70 -4.11 24.98
C GLN A 276 -16.66 -3.46 23.97
N ALA A 277 -16.14 -2.73 22.98
CA ALA A 277 -16.94 -2.08 21.95
C ALA A 277 -17.79 -3.08 21.13
N LEU A 278 -17.25 -4.27 20.84
CA LEU A 278 -17.94 -5.33 20.10
C LEU A 278 -19.07 -6.01 20.89
N GLN A 279 -19.09 -5.89 22.22
CA GLN A 279 -20.15 -6.46 23.06
C GLN A 279 -21.45 -5.64 23.01
N PHE A 280 -21.39 -4.36 22.62
CA PHE A 280 -22.57 -3.52 22.54
C PHE A 280 -23.47 -3.90 21.36
N GLU A 281 -24.78 -3.91 21.58
CA GLU A 281 -25.76 -4.21 20.52
C GLU A 281 -25.81 -3.12 19.43
N SER A 282 -25.50 -1.88 19.78
CA SER A 282 -25.44 -0.73 18.87
C SER A 282 -24.24 0.14 19.24
N PRO A 283 -23.04 -0.17 18.75
CA PRO A 283 -21.85 0.63 19.03
C PRO A 283 -21.97 2.00 18.38
N ALA A 284 -21.46 3.03 19.06
CA ALA A 284 -21.59 4.41 18.62
C ALA A 284 -20.63 4.82 17.49
N ASP A 285 -19.52 4.09 17.30
CA ASP A 285 -18.43 4.46 16.39
C ASP A 285 -17.96 3.27 15.54
N HIS A 286 -18.73 2.98 14.49
CA HIS A 286 -18.42 1.90 13.54
C HIS A 286 -17.12 2.15 12.78
N LEU A 287 -16.81 3.42 12.48
CA LEU A 287 -15.58 3.78 11.79
C LEU A 287 -14.36 3.39 12.63
N ALA A 288 -14.34 3.73 13.91
CA ALA A 288 -13.25 3.35 14.80
C ALA A 288 -13.10 1.83 14.92
N ILE A 289 -14.20 1.07 15.04
CA ILE A 289 -14.15 -0.40 15.10
C ILE A 289 -13.49 -0.99 13.85
N LEU A 290 -13.92 -0.58 12.65
CA LEU A 290 -13.38 -1.10 11.40
C LEU A 290 -11.93 -0.64 11.17
N ALA A 291 -11.61 0.60 11.53
CA ALA A 291 -10.24 1.12 11.44
C ALA A 291 -9.31 0.39 12.43
N SER A 292 -9.83 0.02 13.61
CA SER A 292 -9.13 -0.82 14.59
C SER A 292 -8.81 -2.19 14.01
N PHE A 293 -9.74 -2.85 13.31
CA PHE A 293 -9.45 -4.10 12.60
C PHE A 293 -8.31 -3.93 11.59
N TYR A 294 -8.30 -2.82 10.83
CA TYR A 294 -7.22 -2.54 9.89
C TYR A 294 -5.88 -2.34 10.61
N CYS A 295 -5.85 -1.58 11.72
CA CYS A 295 -4.64 -1.41 12.53
C CYS A 295 -4.14 -2.74 13.10
N ILE A 296 -5.04 -3.63 13.55
CA ILE A 296 -4.69 -4.97 14.03
C ILE A 296 -4.08 -5.80 12.91
N TYR A 297 -4.67 -5.81 11.71
CA TYR A 297 -4.05 -6.44 10.52
C TYR A 297 -2.63 -5.93 10.31
N MET A 298 -2.43 -4.61 10.35
CA MET A 298 -1.14 -3.97 10.11
C MET A 298 -0.10 -4.28 11.18
N TYR A 299 -0.51 -4.32 12.44
CA TYR A 299 0.33 -4.66 13.58
C TYR A 299 0.72 -6.14 13.53
N MET A 300 -0.27 -7.04 13.43
CA MET A 300 -0.06 -8.47 13.42
C MET A 300 0.83 -8.90 12.25
N SER A 301 0.61 -8.34 11.05
CA SER A 301 1.42 -8.66 9.86
C SER A 301 2.90 -8.29 9.98
N ARG A 302 3.25 -7.41 10.94
CA ARG A 302 4.63 -7.01 11.25
C ARG A 302 5.17 -7.65 12.52
N SER A 303 4.33 -8.38 13.25
CA SER A 303 4.68 -9.06 14.49
C SER A 303 5.10 -10.50 14.21
N ASN A 304 5.86 -11.10 15.13
CA ASN A 304 6.30 -12.48 15.00
C ASN A 304 5.32 -13.38 15.77
N GLY A 305 4.78 -14.45 15.15
CA GLY A 305 3.93 -15.42 15.85
C GLY A 305 2.94 -16.19 14.96
N THR A 306 2.11 -17.02 15.60
CA THR A 306 1.00 -17.74 14.96
C THR A 306 -0.18 -16.81 14.68
N ILE A 307 -0.09 -16.10 13.56
CA ILE A 307 -0.99 -15.00 13.23
C ILE A 307 -2.17 -15.45 12.35
N ILE A 308 -2.03 -16.54 11.59
CA ILE A 308 -3.00 -16.96 10.55
C ILE A 308 -4.40 -17.16 11.13
N SER A 309 -4.55 -17.97 12.19
CA SER A 309 -5.87 -18.24 12.80
C SER A 309 -6.50 -16.98 13.41
N LYS A 310 -5.68 -16.05 13.92
CA LYS A 310 -6.15 -14.76 14.44
C LYS A 310 -6.65 -13.87 13.30
N LEU A 311 -5.94 -13.79 12.18
CA LEU A 311 -6.39 -13.02 11.01
C LEU A 311 -7.65 -13.62 10.36
N ASP A 312 -7.78 -14.95 10.33
CA ASP A 312 -9.02 -15.61 9.87
C ASP A 312 -10.22 -15.19 10.73
N ARG A 313 -10.05 -15.21 12.07
CA ARG A 313 -11.07 -14.76 13.02
C ARG A 313 -11.37 -13.28 12.89
N LEU A 314 -10.36 -12.44 12.64
CA LEU A 314 -10.52 -11.00 12.42
C LEU A 314 -11.35 -10.73 11.17
N SER A 315 -11.07 -11.43 10.08
CA SER A 315 -11.85 -11.37 8.84
C SER A 315 -13.33 -11.72 9.08
N LEU A 316 -13.60 -12.82 9.79
CA LEU A 316 -14.96 -13.22 10.14
C LEU A 316 -15.67 -12.20 11.03
N THR A 317 -14.96 -11.67 12.04
CA THR A 317 -15.50 -10.66 12.96
C THR A 317 -15.84 -9.37 12.21
N ALA A 318 -15.03 -8.99 11.22
CA ALA A 318 -15.32 -7.84 10.36
C ALA A 318 -16.59 -8.06 9.55
N ILE A 319 -16.80 -9.24 8.96
CA ILE A 319 -18.03 -9.57 8.23
C ILE A 319 -19.24 -9.51 9.16
N ASP A 320 -19.17 -10.15 10.34
CA ASP A 320 -20.26 -10.15 11.32
C ASP A 320 -20.65 -8.72 11.74
N HIS A 321 -19.66 -7.88 12.04
CA HIS A 321 -19.91 -6.48 12.38
C HIS A 321 -20.58 -5.72 11.22
N LEU A 322 -20.08 -5.91 10.00
CA LEU A 322 -20.61 -5.24 8.81
C LEU A 322 -22.05 -5.67 8.47
N THR A 323 -22.38 -6.95 8.63
CA THR A 323 -23.71 -7.49 8.37
C THR A 323 -24.68 -7.11 9.49
N LYS A 324 -24.30 -7.30 10.76
CA LYS A 324 -25.09 -6.96 11.94
C LYS A 324 -25.58 -5.51 11.93
N HIS A 325 -24.72 -4.60 11.47
CA HIS A 325 -25.01 -3.15 11.47
C HIS A 325 -25.39 -2.60 10.08
N ASN A 326 -25.65 -3.46 9.09
CA ASN A 326 -26.08 -3.07 7.73
C ASN A 326 -25.14 -2.06 7.05
N LEU A 327 -23.82 -2.15 7.30
CA LEU A 327 -22.83 -1.20 6.81
C LEU A 327 -22.44 -1.42 5.33
N ILE A 328 -22.84 -2.56 4.75
CA ILE A 328 -22.57 -2.92 3.35
C ILE A 328 -23.77 -2.58 2.43
N VAL A 329 -24.96 -2.37 2.99
CA VAL A 329 -26.18 -2.22 2.19
C VAL A 329 -26.28 -0.79 1.61
N PRO A 330 -26.39 -0.63 0.27
CA PRO A 330 -26.65 0.67 -0.33
C PRO A 330 -28.05 1.15 0.06
N ILE A 331 -28.16 2.40 0.55
CA ILE A 331 -29.47 3.03 0.80
C ILE A 331 -30.06 3.41 -0.56
N ASN A 332 -30.70 2.46 -1.22
CA ASN A 332 -31.53 2.77 -2.38
C ASN A 332 -32.78 3.51 -1.89
N GLY A 333 -32.89 4.81 -2.19
CA GLY A 333 -34.18 5.49 -2.25
C GLY A 333 -34.58 6.40 -1.08
N GLN A 334 -33.69 6.81 -0.17
CA GLN A 334 -34.02 7.95 0.69
C GLN A 334 -33.84 9.24 -0.12
N SER A 335 -34.95 9.89 -0.47
CA SER A 335 -34.94 11.23 -1.07
C SER A 335 -34.06 12.16 -0.24
N PRO A 336 -33.26 13.06 -0.85
CA PRO A 336 -32.40 13.96 -0.12
C PRO A 336 -33.26 15.00 0.60
N SER A 337 -33.74 14.68 1.81
CA SER A 337 -34.16 15.72 2.74
C SER A 337 -32.91 16.53 3.06
N THR A 338 -32.94 17.81 2.74
CA THR A 338 -31.83 18.76 2.79
C THR A 338 -31.43 19.07 4.24
N ASN A 339 -30.88 18.09 4.97
CA ASN A 339 -30.51 18.19 6.38
C ASN A 339 -29.00 17.96 6.56
N GLN A 340 -28.33 18.78 7.37
CA GLN A 340 -26.89 18.62 7.69
C GLN A 340 -26.54 17.25 8.30
N ASN A 341 -27.52 16.55 8.89
CA ASN A 341 -27.36 15.17 9.37
C ASN A 341 -27.21 14.16 8.23
N SER A 342 -27.83 14.36 7.06
CA SER A 342 -27.67 13.45 5.93
C SER A 342 -26.28 13.57 5.29
N THR A 343 -25.70 14.77 5.29
CA THR A 343 -24.34 15.01 4.78
C THR A 343 -23.26 14.44 5.70
N LYS A 344 -23.42 14.56 7.03
CA LYS A 344 -22.51 13.90 7.99
C LYS A 344 -22.58 12.37 7.88
N ASN A 345 -23.79 11.82 7.77
CA ASN A 345 -23.98 10.39 7.55
C ASN A 345 -23.34 9.93 6.22
N GLY A 346 -23.40 10.74 5.15
CA GLY A 346 -22.76 10.42 3.88
C GLY A 346 -21.23 10.44 3.94
N ALA A 347 -20.64 11.42 4.62
CA ALA A 347 -19.19 11.52 4.80
C ALA A 347 -18.65 10.32 5.60
N GLU A 348 -19.26 10.00 6.75
CA GLU A 348 -18.86 8.86 7.57
C GLU A 348 -19.02 7.53 6.80
N ARG A 349 -20.15 7.32 6.12
CA ARG A 349 -20.37 6.13 5.29
C ARG A 349 -19.31 5.97 4.20
N SER A 350 -18.96 7.06 3.50
CA SER A 350 -17.93 7.01 2.46
C SER A 350 -16.55 6.63 3.03
N LEU A 351 -16.26 7.06 4.27
CA LEU A 351 -15.03 6.71 4.97
C LEU A 351 -15.06 5.25 5.45
N ILE A 352 -16.18 4.78 6.00
CA ILE A 352 -16.40 3.36 6.33
C ILE A 352 -16.19 2.49 5.09
N ALA A 353 -16.80 2.85 3.95
CA ALA A 353 -16.62 2.14 2.69
C ALA A 353 -15.15 2.11 2.25
N ARG A 354 -14.40 3.20 2.48
CA ARG A 354 -12.95 3.23 2.24
C ARG A 354 -12.18 2.25 3.12
N ILE A 355 -12.54 2.14 4.39
CA ILE A 355 -11.91 1.18 5.31
C ILE A 355 -12.28 -0.26 4.96
N ILE A 356 -13.51 -0.53 4.52
CA ILE A 356 -13.90 -1.85 3.99
C ILE A 356 -13.01 -2.25 2.81
N MET A 357 -12.73 -1.34 1.87
CA MET A 357 -11.82 -1.60 0.75
C MET A 357 -10.39 -1.93 1.22
N TRP A 358 -9.92 -1.30 2.31
CA TRP A 358 -8.61 -1.59 2.90
C TRP A 358 -8.58 -2.94 3.61
N LEU A 359 -9.63 -3.27 4.37
CA LEU A 359 -9.78 -4.59 4.98
C LEU A 359 -9.84 -5.69 3.92
N LEU A 360 -10.61 -5.49 2.85
CA LEU A 360 -10.68 -6.41 1.71
C LEU A 360 -9.31 -6.63 1.07
N LYS A 361 -8.51 -5.57 0.94
CA LYS A 361 -7.12 -5.70 0.48
C LYS A 361 -6.30 -6.57 1.42
N MET A 362 -6.31 -6.28 2.72
CA MET A 362 -5.52 -7.03 3.70
C MET A 362 -5.92 -8.52 3.71
N ASP A 363 -7.22 -8.79 3.67
CA ASP A 363 -7.79 -10.13 3.61
C ASP A 363 -7.37 -10.90 2.34
N ALA A 364 -7.48 -10.25 1.17
CA ALA A 364 -7.07 -10.83 -0.10
C ALA A 364 -5.55 -11.13 -0.15
N GLN A 365 -4.72 -10.25 0.41
CA GLN A 365 -3.27 -10.46 0.47
C GLN A 365 -2.91 -11.56 1.46
N GLY A 366 -3.58 -11.60 2.60
CA GLY A 366 -3.45 -12.66 3.60
C GLY A 366 -3.67 -14.06 3.01
N SER A 367 -4.48 -14.17 1.96
CA SER A 367 -4.71 -15.46 1.28
C SER A 367 -3.43 -16.12 0.75
N PHE A 368 -2.45 -15.35 0.28
CA PHE A 368 -1.17 -15.91 -0.19
C PHE A 368 -0.29 -16.42 0.95
N LEU A 369 -0.63 -16.06 2.19
CA LEU A 369 0.05 -16.44 3.42
C LEU A 369 -0.64 -17.61 4.12
N GLY A 370 -1.68 -18.16 3.50
CA GLY A 370 -2.48 -19.26 4.06
C GLY A 370 -3.65 -18.81 4.92
N CYS A 371 -3.94 -17.51 5.04
CA CYS A 371 -5.18 -17.04 5.66
C CYS A 371 -6.38 -17.34 4.75
N LYS A 372 -7.56 -17.53 5.34
CA LYS A 372 -8.81 -17.65 4.62
C LYS A 372 -9.34 -16.25 4.31
N PRO A 373 -9.51 -15.89 3.03
CA PRO A 373 -9.99 -14.55 2.66
C PRO A 373 -11.51 -14.47 2.81
N ASN A 374 -12.01 -14.52 4.06
CA ASN A 374 -13.44 -14.62 4.33
C ASN A 374 -14.20 -13.38 3.83
N LEU A 375 -13.65 -12.18 4.00
CA LEU A 375 -14.26 -10.94 3.55
C LEU A 375 -14.29 -10.86 2.02
N ALA A 376 -13.21 -11.27 1.36
CA ALA A 376 -13.20 -11.34 -0.10
C ALA A 376 -14.19 -12.37 -0.65
N ASN A 377 -14.33 -13.53 0.00
CA ASN A 377 -15.30 -14.55 -0.36
C ASN A 377 -16.75 -14.04 -0.20
N HIS A 378 -17.03 -13.27 0.85
CA HIS A 378 -18.34 -12.62 1.03
C HIS A 378 -18.66 -11.68 -0.14
N PHE A 379 -17.73 -10.81 -0.54
CA PHE A 379 -17.93 -9.90 -1.66
C PHE A 379 -17.94 -10.60 -3.03
N GLN A 380 -17.23 -11.72 -3.18
CA GLN A 380 -17.31 -12.54 -4.38
C GLN A 380 -18.70 -13.17 -4.54
N ALA A 381 -19.35 -13.56 -3.44
CA ALA A 381 -20.73 -14.05 -3.45
C ALA A 381 -21.76 -12.92 -3.69
N HIS A 382 -21.40 -11.67 -3.37
CA HIS A 382 -22.27 -10.50 -3.47
C HIS A 382 -21.62 -9.35 -4.28
N PRO A 383 -21.41 -9.51 -5.61
CA PRO A 383 -20.69 -8.54 -6.42
C PRO A 383 -21.35 -7.15 -6.44
N ASP A 384 -22.68 -7.07 -6.35
CA ASP A 384 -23.40 -5.78 -6.30
C ASP A 384 -23.07 -4.98 -5.03
N GLN A 385 -22.86 -5.66 -3.90
CA GLN A 385 -22.43 -5.03 -2.65
C GLN A 385 -21.01 -4.48 -2.78
N LEU A 386 -20.10 -5.23 -3.43
CA LEU A 386 -18.74 -4.76 -3.67
C LEU A 386 -18.73 -3.50 -4.55
N LEU A 387 -19.52 -3.49 -5.62
CA LEU A 387 -19.65 -2.33 -6.50
C LEU A 387 -20.20 -1.11 -5.75
N ALA A 388 -21.18 -1.30 -4.86
CA ALA A 388 -21.71 -0.23 -4.02
C ALA A 388 -20.65 0.34 -3.06
N VAL A 389 -19.93 -0.52 -2.34
CA VAL A 389 -18.84 -0.12 -1.44
C VAL A 389 -17.74 0.61 -2.21
N GLN A 390 -17.34 0.09 -3.37
CA GLN A 390 -16.36 0.76 -4.24
C GLN A 390 -16.84 2.16 -4.65
N ALA A 391 -18.09 2.29 -5.09
CA ALA A 391 -18.66 3.58 -5.48
C ALA A 391 -18.72 4.57 -4.31
N GLU A 392 -19.21 4.16 -3.14
CA GLU A 392 -19.26 5.01 -1.93
C GLU A 392 -17.86 5.43 -1.47
N SER A 393 -16.89 4.50 -1.51
CA SER A 393 -15.52 4.75 -1.07
C SER A 393 -14.80 5.84 -1.89
N ARG A 394 -15.22 6.10 -3.13
CA ARG A 394 -14.55 7.04 -4.04
C ARG A 394 -14.60 8.48 -3.56
N LEU A 395 -15.66 8.86 -2.84
CA LEU A 395 -15.88 10.23 -2.38
C LEU A 395 -15.37 10.47 -0.96
N ALA A 396 -14.75 9.48 -0.33
CA ALA A 396 -14.31 9.54 1.07
C ALA A 396 -13.51 10.80 1.41
N LEU A 397 -12.47 11.12 0.62
CA LEU A 397 -11.61 12.26 0.91
C LEU A 397 -12.36 13.59 0.71
N GLN A 398 -13.05 13.74 -0.42
CA GLN A 398 -13.79 14.95 -0.74
C GLN A 398 -14.92 15.24 0.26
N LEU A 399 -15.69 14.23 0.67
CA LEU A 399 -16.81 14.40 1.60
C LEU A 399 -16.35 14.70 3.03
N ASN A 400 -15.23 14.10 3.47
CA ASN A 400 -14.75 14.27 4.85
C ASN A 400 -13.92 15.54 5.04
N TRP A 401 -13.16 15.98 4.02
CA TRP A 401 -12.47 17.27 4.06
C TRP A 401 -13.36 18.46 3.66
N GLY A 402 -14.43 18.18 2.90
CA GLY A 402 -15.40 19.20 2.48
C GLY A 402 -14.73 20.35 1.73
N THR A 403 -14.98 21.58 2.18
CA THR A 403 -14.47 22.81 1.55
C THR A 403 -12.95 22.98 1.69
N GLU A 404 -12.31 22.27 2.61
CA GLU A 404 -10.86 22.31 2.78
C GLU A 404 -10.13 21.48 1.72
N TYR A 405 -10.83 20.55 1.06
CA TYR A 405 -10.24 19.66 0.08
C TYR A 405 -9.83 20.39 -1.21
N PRO A 406 -8.54 20.45 -1.57
CA PRO A 406 -8.11 21.20 -2.73
C PRO A 406 -8.63 20.60 -4.06
N ILE A 407 -8.99 21.48 -5.01
CA ILE A 407 -9.40 21.07 -6.36
C ILE A 407 -8.31 20.23 -7.05
N SER A 408 -7.04 20.55 -6.82
CA SER A 408 -5.91 19.76 -7.35
C SER A 408 -5.91 18.31 -6.85
N GLN A 409 -6.33 18.08 -5.60
CA GLN A 409 -6.49 16.72 -5.06
C GLN A 409 -7.73 16.04 -5.64
N SER A 410 -8.83 16.79 -5.84
CA SER A 410 -10.04 16.28 -6.53
C SER A 410 -9.77 15.88 -7.98
N ILE A 411 -8.91 16.60 -8.70
CA ILE A 411 -8.50 16.21 -10.05
C ILE A 411 -7.67 14.93 -9.99
N ARG A 412 -6.74 14.82 -9.04
CA ARG A 412 -5.95 13.60 -8.84
C ARG A 412 -6.83 12.40 -8.46
N ASP A 413 -7.92 12.63 -7.73
CA ASP A 413 -8.97 11.63 -7.51
C ASP A 413 -9.47 11.11 -8.84
N ILE A 414 -10.00 12.00 -9.68
CA ILE A 414 -10.51 11.66 -11.00
C ILE A 414 -9.50 10.91 -11.88
N GLU A 415 -8.27 11.39 -11.92
CA GLU A 415 -7.21 10.77 -12.71
C GLU A 415 -6.90 9.35 -12.24
N SER A 416 -6.89 9.10 -10.93
CA SER A 416 -6.49 7.81 -10.37
C SER A 416 -7.56 6.72 -10.45
N CYS A 417 -8.74 7.01 -10.98
CA CYS A 417 -9.86 6.08 -10.88
C CYS A 417 -9.65 4.74 -11.60
N LEU A 418 -9.16 4.79 -12.83
CA LEU A 418 -8.99 3.58 -13.64
C LEU A 418 -7.93 2.60 -13.10
N PRO A 419 -6.71 3.02 -12.70
CA PRO A 419 -5.73 2.09 -12.12
C PRO A 419 -6.19 1.49 -10.78
N VAL A 420 -7.13 2.15 -10.10
CA VAL A 420 -7.72 1.69 -8.84
C VAL A 420 -8.76 0.62 -9.03
N ASP A 421 -9.66 0.84 -9.97
CA ASP A 421 -10.67 -0.15 -10.31
C ASP A 421 -9.97 -1.44 -10.73
N MET A 422 -8.86 -1.32 -11.49
CA MET A 422 -7.98 -2.44 -11.79
C MET A 422 -7.42 -3.11 -10.54
N MET A 423 -6.91 -2.36 -9.57
CA MET A 423 -6.42 -2.91 -8.30
C MET A 423 -7.52 -3.65 -7.53
N SER A 424 -8.72 -3.08 -7.48
CA SER A 424 -9.85 -3.65 -6.76
C SER A 424 -10.33 -4.95 -7.41
N ASP A 425 -10.44 -5.00 -8.74
CA ASP A 425 -10.75 -6.22 -9.48
C ASP A 425 -9.65 -7.29 -9.28
N MET A 426 -8.38 -6.87 -9.18
CA MET A 426 -7.28 -7.78 -8.91
C MET A 426 -7.34 -8.40 -7.51
N LEU A 427 -7.96 -7.75 -6.50
CA LEU A 427 -8.09 -8.35 -5.15
C LEU A 427 -8.90 -9.65 -5.17
N ILE A 428 -9.99 -9.68 -5.93
CA ILE A 428 -10.80 -10.91 -6.09
C ILE A 428 -9.99 -11.96 -6.87
N LEU A 429 -9.26 -11.55 -7.90
CA LEU A 429 -8.38 -12.44 -8.66
C LEU A 429 -7.27 -13.03 -7.78
N CYS A 430 -6.69 -12.25 -6.86
CA CYS A 430 -5.71 -12.73 -5.87
C CYS A 430 -6.25 -13.92 -5.08
N CYS A 431 -7.47 -13.80 -4.56
CA CYS A 431 -8.12 -14.86 -3.77
C CYS A 431 -8.32 -16.12 -4.62
N LYS A 432 -8.84 -15.99 -5.84
CA LYS A 432 -9.01 -17.14 -6.76
C LYS A 432 -7.69 -17.84 -7.09
N ILE A 433 -6.62 -17.07 -7.30
CA ILE A 433 -5.28 -17.62 -7.59
C ILE A 433 -4.71 -18.31 -6.35
N SER A 434 -4.87 -17.73 -5.17
CA SER A 434 -4.44 -18.37 -3.93
C SER A 434 -5.18 -19.70 -3.71
N ASP A 435 -6.50 -19.72 -3.88
CA ASP A 435 -7.34 -20.91 -3.82
C ASP A 435 -6.85 -22.00 -4.79
N PHE A 436 -6.55 -21.59 -6.02
CA PHE A 436 -5.99 -22.48 -7.03
C PHE A 436 -4.62 -23.03 -6.61
N SER A 437 -3.75 -22.19 -6.05
CA SER A 437 -2.40 -22.56 -5.56
C SER A 437 -2.45 -23.63 -4.46
N HIS A 438 -3.40 -23.52 -3.52
CA HIS A 438 -3.48 -24.41 -2.36
C HIS A 438 -4.25 -25.73 -2.61
N LYS A 439 -5.18 -25.79 -3.57
CA LYS A 439 -5.99 -27.01 -3.83
C LYS A 439 -5.20 -28.13 -4.52
N SER A 440 -5.46 -29.39 -4.16
CA SER A 440 -4.77 -30.59 -4.72
C SER A 440 -4.97 -30.72 -6.24
N PRO A 441 -3.96 -31.18 -7.01
CA PRO A 441 -3.99 -31.18 -8.48
C PRO A 441 -5.00 -32.13 -9.15
N TYR A 442 -5.69 -33.00 -8.40
CA TYR A 442 -6.41 -34.14 -8.97
C TYR A 442 -7.89 -33.91 -9.35
N THR A 443 -8.46 -32.73 -9.10
CA THR A 443 -9.87 -32.47 -9.44
C THR A 443 -10.05 -31.03 -9.93
N GLU A 444 -10.45 -30.87 -11.20
CA GLU A 444 -10.83 -29.58 -11.84
C GLU A 444 -9.73 -28.55 -12.09
N ALA A 445 -8.44 -28.92 -11.98
CA ALA A 445 -7.33 -27.98 -12.14
C ALA A 445 -7.33 -27.28 -13.52
N ASP A 446 -7.60 -28.02 -14.61
CA ASP A 446 -7.55 -27.47 -15.98
C ASP A 446 -8.66 -26.44 -16.24
N VAL A 447 -9.89 -26.70 -15.78
CA VAL A 447 -11.03 -25.78 -15.93
C VAL A 447 -10.79 -24.49 -15.14
N LYS A 448 -10.31 -24.59 -13.90
CA LYS A 448 -9.97 -23.42 -13.07
C LYS A 448 -8.81 -22.64 -13.68
N GLN A 449 -7.81 -23.32 -14.23
CA GLN A 449 -6.69 -22.70 -14.93
C GLN A 449 -7.17 -21.91 -16.16
N GLU A 450 -8.05 -22.48 -16.99
CA GLU A 450 -8.61 -21.78 -18.15
C GLU A 450 -9.46 -20.57 -17.73
N SER A 451 -10.27 -20.71 -16.68
CA SER A 451 -11.05 -19.61 -16.12
C SER A 451 -10.17 -18.45 -15.66
N LEU A 452 -9.10 -18.74 -14.91
CA LEU A 452 -8.15 -17.72 -14.45
C LEU A 452 -7.41 -17.04 -15.61
N GLN A 453 -7.09 -17.77 -16.68
CA GLN A 453 -6.52 -17.17 -17.89
C GLN A 453 -7.50 -16.22 -18.58
N LYS A 454 -8.80 -16.56 -18.63
CA LYS A 454 -9.85 -15.66 -19.13
C LYS A 454 -9.98 -14.41 -18.26
N ASP A 455 -9.93 -14.55 -16.94
CA ASP A 455 -9.98 -13.41 -16.01
C ASP A 455 -8.79 -12.45 -16.24
N PHE A 456 -7.56 -12.97 -16.40
CA PHE A 456 -6.41 -12.13 -16.76
C PHE A 456 -6.58 -11.41 -18.09
N ALA A 457 -7.08 -12.10 -19.13
CA ALA A 457 -7.32 -11.49 -20.43
C ALA A 457 -8.40 -10.40 -20.38
N ALA A 458 -9.46 -10.62 -19.59
CA ALA A 458 -10.53 -9.65 -19.38
C ALA A 458 -10.01 -8.38 -18.71
N LEU A 459 -9.15 -8.51 -17.69
CA LEU A 459 -8.49 -7.36 -17.05
C LEU A 459 -7.56 -6.62 -18.01
N GLU A 460 -6.77 -7.35 -18.81
CA GLU A 460 -5.84 -6.76 -19.79
C GLU A 460 -6.59 -5.93 -20.85
N ILE A 461 -7.75 -6.42 -21.30
CA ILE A 461 -8.63 -5.70 -22.24
C ILE A 461 -9.30 -4.50 -21.55
N ARG A 462 -9.95 -4.72 -20.41
CA ARG A 462 -10.71 -3.68 -19.69
C ARG A 462 -9.83 -2.50 -19.29
N TYR A 463 -8.62 -2.78 -18.82
CA TYR A 463 -7.69 -1.78 -18.29
C TYR A 463 -6.53 -1.50 -19.26
N GLY A 464 -6.69 -1.75 -20.56
CA GLY A 464 -5.66 -1.51 -21.57
C GLY A 464 -5.03 -0.11 -21.52
N ALA A 465 -5.83 0.91 -21.20
CA ALA A 465 -5.35 2.29 -21.02
C ALA A 465 -4.37 2.45 -19.84
N VAL A 466 -4.54 1.69 -18.76
CA VAL A 466 -3.63 1.68 -17.60
C VAL A 466 -2.25 1.18 -18.02
N PHE A 467 -2.19 0.06 -18.75
CA PHE A 467 -0.93 -0.47 -19.28
C PHE A 467 -0.28 0.46 -20.30
N HIS A 468 -1.08 1.01 -21.21
CA HIS A 468 -0.60 1.95 -22.22
C HIS A 468 0.03 3.19 -21.56
N TYR A 469 -0.70 3.81 -20.63
CA TYR A 469 -0.25 5.02 -19.95
C TYR A 469 0.96 4.77 -19.04
N GLY A 470 0.92 3.71 -18.21
CA GLY A 470 2.01 3.37 -17.29
C GLY A 470 3.33 3.03 -18.00
N SER A 471 3.26 2.56 -19.25
CA SER A 471 4.44 2.20 -20.05
C SER A 471 4.95 3.32 -20.97
N SER A 472 4.26 4.47 -20.97
CA SER A 472 4.58 5.64 -21.79
C SER A 472 5.78 6.43 -21.24
N ASP A 473 6.45 7.21 -22.08
CA ASP A 473 7.50 8.14 -21.65
C ASP A 473 6.94 9.49 -21.16
N MET A 474 5.62 9.66 -21.13
CA MET A 474 4.98 10.91 -20.73
C MET A 474 5.21 11.20 -19.24
N THR A 475 5.38 12.49 -18.89
CA THR A 475 5.66 12.94 -17.52
C THR A 475 4.71 14.03 -17.03
N LEU A 476 3.67 14.37 -17.81
CA LEU A 476 2.76 15.48 -17.50
C LEU A 476 1.92 15.23 -16.24
N GLN A 477 1.59 13.97 -15.92
CA GLN A 477 0.93 13.59 -14.67
C GLN A 477 1.71 12.46 -13.98
N PRO A 478 2.72 12.79 -13.15
CA PRO A 478 3.59 11.80 -12.51
C PRO A 478 2.85 10.85 -11.57
N ALA A 479 1.87 11.34 -10.81
CA ALA A 479 1.11 10.53 -9.85
C ALA A 479 0.22 9.49 -10.55
N MET A 480 -0.53 9.89 -11.59
CA MET A 480 -1.32 8.97 -12.41
C MET A 480 -0.44 7.90 -13.07
N LYS A 481 0.75 8.30 -13.56
CA LYS A 481 1.69 7.37 -14.16
C LYS A 481 2.19 6.35 -13.15
N LEU A 482 2.52 6.80 -11.96
CA LEU A 482 2.94 5.94 -10.86
C LEU A 482 1.84 4.94 -10.50
N ASN A 483 0.60 5.39 -10.35
CA ASN A 483 -0.54 4.52 -10.03
C ASN A 483 -0.75 3.47 -11.14
N CYS A 484 -0.70 3.88 -12.41
CA CYS A 484 -0.79 2.96 -13.54
C CYS A 484 0.35 1.94 -13.59
N ALA A 485 1.59 2.40 -13.38
CA ALA A 485 2.75 1.53 -13.34
C ALA A 485 2.69 0.55 -12.17
N ASN A 486 2.16 0.98 -11.01
CA ASN A 486 1.98 0.09 -9.87
C ASN A 486 0.93 -0.99 -10.17
N SER A 487 -0.27 -0.61 -10.63
CA SER A 487 -1.32 -1.57 -10.97
C SER A 487 -0.86 -2.58 -12.03
N ALA A 488 -0.14 -2.12 -13.06
CA ALA A 488 0.45 -3.00 -14.07
C ALA A 488 1.53 -3.93 -13.48
N THR A 489 2.36 -3.44 -12.55
CA THR A 489 3.36 -4.26 -11.85
C THR A 489 2.68 -5.39 -11.07
N MET A 490 1.55 -5.12 -10.39
CA MET A 490 0.80 -6.16 -9.66
C MET A 490 0.30 -7.22 -10.59
N PHE A 491 -0.32 -6.78 -11.68
CA PHE A 491 -0.92 -7.67 -12.64
C PHE A 491 0.10 -8.67 -13.18
N TYR A 492 1.29 -8.20 -13.57
CA TYR A 492 2.33 -9.08 -14.05
C TYR A 492 2.95 -9.94 -12.94
N ALA A 493 3.02 -9.44 -11.69
CA ALA A 493 3.43 -10.26 -10.54
C ALA A 493 2.47 -11.43 -10.30
N LEU A 494 1.15 -11.16 -10.33
CA LEU A 494 0.12 -12.19 -10.23
C LEU A 494 0.18 -13.19 -11.39
N ARG A 495 0.43 -12.73 -12.62
CA ARG A 495 0.62 -13.63 -13.77
C ARG A 495 1.82 -14.55 -13.60
N VAL A 496 2.94 -14.03 -13.09
CA VAL A 496 4.14 -14.83 -12.80
C VAL A 496 3.84 -15.84 -11.70
N TYR A 497 3.19 -15.42 -10.60
CA TYR A 497 2.81 -16.32 -9.52
C TYR A 497 1.89 -17.44 -10.00
N PHE A 498 0.80 -17.09 -10.69
CA PHE A 498 -0.15 -18.04 -11.25
C PHE A 498 0.51 -19.07 -12.17
N ALA A 499 1.41 -18.62 -13.05
CA ALA A 499 2.13 -19.53 -13.94
C ALA A 499 3.08 -20.49 -13.20
N ARG A 500 3.53 -20.14 -11.99
CA ARG A 500 4.49 -20.92 -11.20
C ARG A 500 3.83 -21.82 -10.16
N CYS A 501 2.67 -21.45 -9.63
CA CYS A 501 2.06 -22.10 -8.46
C CYS A 501 1.75 -23.60 -8.65
N LYS A 502 1.54 -24.07 -9.88
CA LYS A 502 1.31 -25.50 -10.21
C LYS A 502 2.31 -26.14 -11.16
N SER A 503 3.13 -25.33 -11.85
CA SER A 503 3.82 -25.77 -13.08
C SER A 503 5.34 -25.81 -12.99
N SER A 504 5.96 -25.39 -11.89
CA SER A 504 7.43 -25.39 -11.81
C SER A 504 7.94 -25.73 -10.42
N SER A 505 8.73 -26.79 -10.31
CA SER A 505 9.65 -26.96 -9.21
C SER A 505 10.62 -25.76 -9.16
N PHE A 506 11.05 -25.41 -7.96
CA PHE A 506 12.05 -24.36 -7.78
C PHE A 506 13.30 -24.68 -8.62
N GLY A 507 13.80 -23.70 -9.39
CA GLY A 507 14.96 -23.88 -10.28
C GLY A 507 14.66 -24.42 -11.69
N ALA A 508 13.41 -24.81 -12.01
CA ALA A 508 13.06 -25.24 -13.37
C ALA A 508 13.14 -24.08 -14.38
N GLU A 509 13.47 -24.39 -15.65
CA GLU A 509 13.50 -23.41 -16.72
C GLU A 509 12.14 -22.72 -16.88
N SER A 510 12.16 -21.39 -16.86
CA SER A 510 10.94 -20.60 -16.98
C SER A 510 10.41 -20.62 -18.41
N SER A 511 9.11 -20.90 -18.56
CA SER A 511 8.41 -20.84 -19.85
C SER A 511 8.50 -19.45 -20.48
N THR A 512 8.37 -19.37 -21.81
CA THR A 512 8.37 -18.10 -22.54
C THR A 512 7.32 -17.13 -21.99
N LYS A 513 6.15 -17.63 -21.58
CA LYS A 513 5.08 -16.82 -20.97
C LYS A 513 5.54 -16.15 -19.66
N ILE A 514 6.24 -16.88 -18.79
CA ILE A 514 6.81 -16.34 -17.55
C ILE A 514 7.88 -15.28 -17.85
N LYS A 515 8.77 -15.56 -18.82
CA LYS A 515 9.82 -14.62 -19.24
C LYS A 515 9.23 -13.30 -19.76
N THR A 516 8.17 -13.37 -20.57
CA THR A 516 7.47 -12.19 -21.08
C THR A 516 6.80 -11.41 -19.94
N ALA A 517 6.07 -12.08 -19.04
CA ALA A 517 5.42 -11.43 -17.90
C ALA A 517 6.43 -10.77 -16.97
N LEU A 518 7.53 -11.44 -16.64
CA LEU A 518 8.63 -10.89 -15.84
C LEU A 518 9.28 -9.67 -16.52
N SER A 519 9.47 -9.71 -17.83
CA SER A 519 10.01 -8.57 -18.57
C SER A 519 9.09 -7.34 -18.50
N GLN A 520 7.78 -7.55 -18.58
CA GLN A 520 6.80 -6.46 -18.41
C GLN A 520 6.79 -5.97 -16.96
N LEU A 521 6.77 -6.87 -15.97
CA LEU A 521 6.87 -6.51 -14.56
C LEU A 521 8.07 -5.59 -14.32
N LEU A 522 9.26 -5.99 -14.75
CA LEU A 522 10.48 -5.18 -14.58
C LEU A 522 10.39 -3.84 -15.31
N ARG A 523 9.77 -3.80 -16.50
CA ARG A 523 9.53 -2.56 -17.24
C ARG A 523 8.69 -1.58 -16.42
N PHE A 524 7.58 -2.02 -15.83
CA PHE A 524 6.70 -1.14 -15.04
C PHE A 524 7.32 -0.81 -13.68
N ALA A 525 7.93 -1.79 -13.00
CA ALA A 525 8.59 -1.60 -11.71
C ALA A 525 9.73 -0.56 -11.78
N MET A 526 10.41 -0.42 -12.92
CA MET A 526 11.40 0.64 -13.12
C MET A 526 10.82 2.07 -13.06
N TYR A 527 9.52 2.23 -13.31
CA TYR A 527 8.82 3.52 -13.23
C TYR A 527 8.18 3.74 -11.85
N VAL A 528 8.07 2.71 -11.03
CA VAL A 528 7.75 2.83 -9.61
C VAL A 528 9.05 3.25 -8.92
N PRO A 529 9.17 4.49 -8.43
CA PRO A 529 10.42 4.95 -7.86
C PRO A 529 10.78 4.03 -6.68
N PRO A 530 12.03 3.53 -6.60
CA PRO A 530 12.53 2.99 -5.34
C PRO A 530 12.50 4.16 -4.35
N THR A 531 11.69 4.07 -3.31
CA THR A 531 11.64 5.08 -2.25
C THR A 531 13.06 5.33 -1.74
N GLY A 532 13.55 6.52 -2.04
CA GLY A 532 14.92 6.93 -1.79
C GLY A 532 15.19 8.32 -2.34
N SER A 533 14.39 9.30 -1.92
CA SER A 533 14.57 10.74 -2.13
C SER A 533 14.55 11.29 -3.57
N GLN A 534 13.99 12.50 -3.67
CA GLN A 534 14.01 13.42 -4.81
C GLN A 534 12.88 13.28 -5.84
N GLN A 535 11.71 13.83 -5.50
CA GLN A 535 11.13 14.83 -6.38
C GLN A 535 11.40 16.21 -5.78
N PRO A 536 12.27 17.05 -6.39
CA PRO A 536 12.20 18.49 -6.14
C PRO A 536 11.01 19.03 -6.95
N VAL A 537 10.10 19.67 -6.21
CA VAL A 537 9.11 20.71 -6.59
C VAL A 537 8.64 20.76 -8.04
#